data_AF-A0A1P8RA25-F1
#
_entry.id   AF-A0A1P8RA25-F1
#
_cell.length_a   1.000
_cell.length_b   1.000
_cell.length_c   1.000
_cell.angle_alpha   90.00
_cell.angle_beta   90.00
_cell.angle_gamma   90.00
#
_symmetry.space_group_name_H-M   'P 1'
#
loop_
_entity.id
_entity.type
_entity.pdbx_description
1 polymer ?
#
loop_
_entity_poly.entity_id
_entity_poly.type
_entity_poly.pdbx_seq_one_letter_code
_entity_poly.pdbx_strand_id
1 'polypeptide(L)'
;MGTGVLGSATMAALAGCSELPVVDTHTDESLDYREWTFDPETLDEPNITVLAIDIETLLAGDDPHDEDVFRELLEGTFHDELEADDVESFVSIAPIEILAGSFDADDVFEALDASSEDGHEEFDIAFDEDGETMFASDGTFLVAMPGIAAPDDASRELLELAIDTYNGDEARFVDTSDDFARITDEIEAGTHTTITGYAESSLEDEPDSSPVADASVASVDGEEAHVDLAVLYADEEYADNERLESEIHAEQSGDEFEVEDSDVDGRLVRLEYAMAAEDYL
;
A
#
# COMPACT_ATOMS: atom_id res chain seq x y z
N MET A 1 25.55 -9.12 -12.33
CA MET A 1 25.48 -8.03 -11.33
C MET A 1 24.16 -7.33 -11.62
N GLY A 2 23.08 -8.03 -11.28
CA GLY A 2 21.74 -7.45 -11.25
C GLY A 2 21.56 -6.95 -9.82
N THR A 3 21.28 -5.68 -9.68
CA THR A 3 20.75 -5.07 -8.47
C THR A 3 19.25 -5.34 -8.54
N GLY A 4 18.77 -6.35 -7.81
CA GLY A 4 17.37 -6.38 -7.42
C GLY A 4 17.19 -5.18 -6.51
N VAL A 5 16.35 -4.24 -6.92
CA VAL A 5 15.97 -3.11 -6.09
C VAL A 5 14.95 -3.71 -5.12
N LEU A 6 15.29 -3.77 -3.83
CA LEU A 6 14.28 -4.06 -2.81
C LEU A 6 13.28 -2.89 -2.88
N GLY A 7 11.98 -3.19 -2.84
CA GLY A 7 10.92 -2.19 -2.87
C GLY A 7 10.86 -1.41 -1.55
N SER A 8 11.95 -0.76 -1.15
CA SER A 8 11.91 0.25 -0.10
C SER A 8 11.19 1.46 -0.66
N ALA A 9 9.87 1.52 -0.47
CA ALA A 9 9.09 2.74 -0.59
C ALA A 9 9.59 3.70 0.50
N THR A 10 10.68 4.41 0.20
CA THR A 10 11.08 5.58 0.98
C THR A 10 10.02 6.62 0.68
N MET A 11 9.07 6.78 1.61
CA MET A 11 8.36 8.04 1.67
C MET A 11 9.43 9.11 1.97
N ALA A 12 9.24 10.31 1.45
CA ALA A 12 10.11 11.42 1.81
C ALA A 12 9.25 12.62 2.20
N ALA A 13 9.12 12.91 3.50
CA ALA A 13 9.76 14.06 4.16
C ALA A 13 8.98 14.66 5.37
N LEU A 14 9.76 15.13 6.37
CA LEU A 14 9.65 16.37 7.19
C LEU A 14 9.45 16.18 8.72
N ALA A 15 10.44 16.70 9.47
CA ALA A 15 10.67 16.55 10.91
C ALA A 15 9.98 17.58 11.83
N GLY A 16 9.54 17.12 13.03
CA GLY A 16 9.14 18.01 14.14
C GLY A 16 8.51 17.39 15.40
N CYS A 17 9.30 16.71 16.24
CA CYS A 17 9.08 16.12 17.58
C CYS A 17 7.89 16.60 18.47
N SER A 18 7.16 15.68 19.15
CA SER A 18 7.21 15.48 20.63
C SER A 18 6.31 14.37 21.26
N GLU A 19 6.95 13.30 21.76
CA GLU A 19 6.70 12.39 22.93
C GLU A 19 5.26 12.04 23.49
N LEU A 20 4.93 10.72 23.40
CA LEU A 20 4.09 9.81 24.27
C LEU A 20 2.56 9.72 24.00
N PRO A 21 1.80 8.62 24.31
CA PRO A 21 2.11 7.19 24.56
C PRO A 21 1.24 6.16 23.76
N VAL A 22 1.81 4.99 23.46
CA VAL A 22 1.19 3.77 22.86
C VAL A 22 -0.28 3.52 23.26
N VAL A 23 -1.18 3.57 22.28
CA VAL A 23 -2.59 3.13 22.40
C VAL A 23 -2.82 1.92 21.49
N ASP A 24 -3.10 0.81 22.15
CA ASP A 24 -3.42 -0.51 21.62
C ASP A 24 -4.92 -0.53 21.22
N THR A 25 -5.24 -0.26 19.94
CA THR A 25 -6.61 -0.40 19.40
C THR A 25 -6.60 -0.79 17.92
N HIS A 26 -6.79 -2.08 17.62
CA HIS A 26 -7.29 -2.54 16.32
C HIS A 26 -8.83 -2.62 16.36
N THR A 27 -9.48 -1.92 15.42
CA THR A 27 -10.91 -2.00 15.09
C THR A 27 -11.12 -3.05 13.97
N ASP A 28 -12.13 -3.91 14.14
CA ASP A 28 -12.46 -5.11 13.34
C ASP A 28 -13.05 -4.78 11.92
N GLU A 29 -12.90 -3.56 11.40
CA GLU A 29 -13.55 -3.05 10.17
C GLU A 29 -12.58 -2.38 9.18
N SER A 30 -11.27 -2.62 9.29
CA SER A 30 -10.25 -2.09 8.37
C SER A 30 -10.38 -2.67 6.95
N LEU A 31 -10.20 -1.83 5.92
CA LEU A 31 -10.17 -2.26 4.51
C LEU A 31 -9.12 -3.37 4.31
N ASP A 32 -9.58 -4.54 3.81
CA ASP A 32 -8.70 -5.66 3.49
C ASP A 32 -8.18 -5.53 2.05
N TYR A 33 -6.92 -5.09 1.90
CA TYR A 33 -6.28 -4.94 0.59
C TYR A 33 -6.25 -6.24 -0.23
N ARG A 34 -6.32 -7.41 0.42
CA ARG A 34 -6.29 -8.71 -0.25
C ARG A 34 -7.54 -8.95 -1.09
N GLU A 35 -8.66 -8.30 -0.74
CA GLU A 35 -9.91 -8.37 -1.50
C GLU A 35 -9.83 -7.60 -2.81
N TRP A 36 -9.00 -6.55 -2.87
CA TRP A 36 -8.87 -5.66 -4.02
C TRP A 36 -7.68 -5.97 -4.92
N THR A 37 -6.68 -6.70 -4.41
CA THR A 37 -5.44 -6.96 -5.14
C THR A 37 -5.66 -8.01 -6.22
N PHE A 38 -5.61 -7.57 -7.49
CA PHE A 38 -5.71 -8.42 -8.67
C PHE A 38 -4.34 -8.93 -9.13
N ASP A 39 -4.35 -9.96 -10.00
CA ASP A 39 -3.13 -10.54 -10.55
C ASP A 39 -2.43 -9.56 -11.52
N PRO A 40 -1.14 -9.19 -11.30
CA PRO A 40 -0.41 -8.29 -12.19
C PRO A 40 -0.27 -8.82 -13.62
N GLU A 41 -0.37 -10.13 -13.85
CA GLU A 41 -0.34 -10.70 -15.19
C GLU A 41 -1.55 -10.27 -16.04
N THR A 42 -2.66 -9.90 -15.41
CA THR A 42 -3.84 -9.35 -16.09
C THR A 42 -3.54 -8.01 -16.78
N LEU A 43 -2.54 -7.29 -16.28
CA LEU A 43 -2.09 -6.00 -16.81
C LEU A 43 -0.82 -6.09 -17.65
N ASP A 44 -0.30 -7.30 -17.89
CA ASP A 44 1.04 -7.51 -18.45
C ASP A 44 2.16 -6.81 -17.62
N GLU A 45 1.96 -6.62 -16.32
CA GLU A 45 2.92 -5.98 -15.41
C GLU A 45 3.75 -7.04 -14.65
N PRO A 46 5.03 -6.77 -14.33
CA PRO A 46 5.90 -7.75 -13.70
C PRO A 46 5.61 -7.98 -12.21
N ASN A 47 4.94 -7.03 -11.55
CA ASN A 47 4.59 -7.07 -10.13
C ASN A 47 3.41 -6.15 -9.85
N ILE A 48 2.85 -6.30 -8.66
CA ILE A 48 1.91 -5.36 -8.06
C ILE A 48 2.42 -5.00 -6.67
N THR A 49 2.39 -3.69 -6.36
CA THR A 49 2.69 -3.19 -5.02
C THR A 49 1.41 -2.63 -4.42
N VAL A 50 1.17 -3.04 -3.18
CA VAL A 50 0.11 -2.57 -2.31
C VAL A 50 0.73 -1.69 -1.24
N LEU A 51 0.14 -0.53 -1.01
CA LEU A 51 0.40 0.30 0.17
C LEU A 51 -0.92 0.40 0.95
N ALA A 52 -0.97 -0.10 2.17
CA ALA A 52 -2.09 0.04 3.08
C ALA A 52 -1.70 0.92 4.26
N ILE A 53 -2.55 1.88 4.60
CA ILE A 53 -2.37 2.82 5.69
C ILE A 53 -3.60 2.76 6.60
N ASP A 54 -3.37 2.47 7.88
CA ASP A 54 -4.37 2.57 8.94
C ASP A 54 -4.41 4.02 9.43
N ILE A 55 -5.40 4.76 8.94
CA ILE A 55 -5.54 6.19 9.18
C ILE A 55 -6.05 6.45 10.58
N GLU A 56 -6.96 5.62 11.10
CA GLU A 56 -7.41 5.74 12.49
C GLU A 56 -6.22 5.67 13.44
N THR A 57 -5.32 4.71 13.24
CA THR A 57 -4.11 4.56 14.06
C THR A 57 -3.13 5.72 13.85
N LEU A 58 -2.94 6.16 12.61
CA LEU A 58 -2.07 7.29 12.27
C LEU A 58 -2.56 8.60 12.92
N LEU A 59 -3.85 8.93 12.81
CA LEU A 59 -4.46 10.15 13.36
C LEU A 59 -4.70 10.07 14.87
N ALA A 60 -4.85 8.87 15.44
CA ALA A 60 -4.88 8.69 16.88
C ALA A 60 -3.51 8.92 17.53
N GLY A 61 -2.44 8.91 16.73
CA GLY A 61 -1.11 9.35 17.13
C GLY A 61 -1.09 10.84 17.49
N ASP A 62 -0.30 11.21 18.50
CA ASP A 62 -0.08 12.62 18.88
C ASP A 62 0.94 13.33 17.93
N ASP A 63 1.22 12.78 16.72
CA ASP A 63 2.15 13.37 15.76
C ASP A 63 1.41 14.26 14.72
N PRO A 64 1.53 15.59 14.82
CA PRO A 64 0.88 16.50 13.87
C PRO A 64 1.51 16.48 12.46
N HIS A 65 2.70 15.88 12.28
CA HIS A 65 3.30 15.78 10.94
C HIS A 65 2.61 14.72 10.09
N ASP A 66 2.22 13.60 10.68
CA ASP A 66 1.51 12.53 9.97
C ASP A 66 0.13 13.00 9.52
N GLU A 67 -0.56 13.77 10.37
CA GLU A 67 -1.85 14.39 10.04
C GLU A 67 -1.75 15.38 8.87
N ASP A 68 -0.75 16.25 8.84
CA ASP A 68 -0.59 17.28 7.80
C ASP A 68 -0.11 16.68 6.45
N VAL A 69 0.79 15.69 6.47
CA VAL A 69 1.25 15.00 5.26
C VAL A 69 0.16 14.10 4.68
N PHE A 70 -0.57 13.38 5.54
CA PHE A 70 -1.72 12.59 5.12
C PHE A 70 -2.84 13.47 4.59
N ARG A 71 -3.12 14.60 5.26
CA ARG A 71 -4.06 15.60 4.75
C ARG A 71 -3.60 16.13 3.39
N GLU A 72 -2.32 16.44 3.17
CA GLU A 72 -1.82 16.84 1.84
C GLU A 72 -2.00 15.75 0.77
N LEU A 73 -1.87 14.47 1.14
CA LEU A 73 -2.11 13.32 0.25
C LEU A 73 -3.59 13.19 -0.11
N LEU A 74 -4.49 13.26 0.88
CA LEU A 74 -5.93 13.24 0.68
C LEU A 74 -6.43 14.46 -0.10
N GLU A 75 -5.98 15.66 0.27
CA GLU A 75 -6.31 16.92 -0.40
C GLU A 75 -5.85 16.89 -1.86
N GLY A 76 -4.69 16.27 -2.13
CA GLY A 76 -4.10 16.13 -3.46
C GLY A 76 -4.92 15.25 -4.41
N THR A 77 -5.43 14.10 -3.96
CA THR A 77 -6.17 13.16 -4.83
C THR A 77 -7.70 13.26 -4.69
N PHE A 78 -8.20 13.52 -3.49
CA PHE A 78 -9.64 13.44 -3.13
C PHE A 78 -10.26 14.79 -2.75
N HIS A 79 -9.51 15.89 -2.89
CA HIS A 79 -9.93 17.29 -2.70
C HIS A 79 -10.12 17.75 -1.25
N ASP A 80 -9.93 19.05 -1.02
CA ASP A 80 -9.92 19.77 0.27
C ASP A 80 -11.19 19.63 1.13
N GLU A 81 -12.25 19.03 0.61
CA GLU A 81 -13.55 18.90 1.28
C GLU A 81 -13.80 17.51 1.87
N LEU A 82 -12.92 16.53 1.61
CA LEU A 82 -12.97 15.24 2.31
C LEU A 82 -12.40 15.42 3.73
N GLU A 83 -13.26 15.47 4.74
CA GLU A 83 -12.78 15.56 6.14
C GLU A 83 -12.01 14.28 6.47
N ALA A 84 -10.73 14.39 6.79
CA ALA A 84 -9.87 13.24 7.09
C ALA A 84 -10.42 12.35 8.23
N ASP A 85 -11.24 12.93 9.11
CA ASP A 85 -11.95 12.23 10.19
C ASP A 85 -13.04 11.24 9.70
N ASP A 86 -13.47 11.33 8.44
CA ASP A 86 -14.45 10.41 7.85
C ASP A 86 -13.79 9.20 7.16
N VAL A 87 -12.46 9.19 7.04
CA VAL A 87 -11.66 8.13 6.40
C VAL A 87 -11.03 7.24 7.47
N GLU A 88 -11.32 5.95 7.44
CA GLU A 88 -10.82 4.98 8.41
C GLU A 88 -9.55 4.28 7.90
N SER A 89 -9.45 4.03 6.58
CA SER A 89 -8.28 3.38 5.98
C SER A 89 -8.07 3.77 4.51
N PHE A 90 -6.81 3.73 4.09
CA PHE A 90 -6.38 4.00 2.71
C PHE A 90 -5.59 2.81 2.18
N VAL A 91 -5.89 2.41 0.95
CA VAL A 91 -5.11 1.42 0.21
C VAL A 91 -4.82 1.91 -1.20
N SER A 92 -3.55 1.86 -1.59
CA SER A 92 -3.11 2.05 -2.96
C SER A 92 -2.66 0.73 -3.56
N ILE A 93 -3.18 0.40 -4.74
CA ILE A 93 -2.88 -0.80 -5.52
C ILE A 93 -2.64 -0.36 -6.96
N ALA A 94 -1.39 -0.41 -7.42
CA ALA A 94 -1.01 0.12 -8.74
C ALA A 94 -1.42 1.62 -8.86
N PRO A 95 -2.09 2.16 -9.91
CA PRO A 95 -2.53 3.56 -9.88
C PRO A 95 -3.88 3.76 -9.18
N ILE A 96 -4.44 2.74 -8.51
CA ILE A 96 -5.74 2.83 -7.83
C ILE A 96 -5.51 3.21 -6.38
N GLU A 97 -6.29 4.17 -5.90
CA GLU A 97 -6.35 4.60 -4.51
C GLU A 97 -7.76 4.32 -3.97
N ILE A 98 -7.87 3.72 -2.80
CA ILE A 98 -9.13 3.26 -2.22
C ILE A 98 -9.22 3.75 -0.79
N LEU A 99 -10.31 4.43 -0.48
CA LEU A 99 -10.69 4.83 0.87
C LEU A 99 -11.83 3.97 1.36
N ALA A 100 -11.76 3.55 2.63
CA ALA A 100 -12.92 3.06 3.37
C ALA A 100 -13.24 4.01 4.53
N GLY A 101 -14.52 4.19 4.78
CA GLY A 101 -15.03 5.07 5.81
C GLY A 101 -16.50 5.37 5.61
N SER A 102 -16.96 6.47 6.20
CA SER A 102 -18.37 6.88 6.13
C SER A 102 -18.54 8.11 5.25
N PHE A 103 -18.55 7.93 3.94
CA PHE A 103 -18.69 9.01 2.96
C PHE A 103 -20.09 9.01 2.33
N ASP A 104 -20.61 10.19 2.00
CA ASP A 104 -21.71 10.31 1.05
C ASP A 104 -21.13 10.58 -0.35
N ALA A 105 -21.20 9.58 -1.23
CA ALA A 105 -20.63 9.64 -2.58
C ALA A 105 -21.16 10.84 -3.39
N ASP A 106 -22.44 11.20 -3.20
CA ASP A 106 -23.03 12.34 -3.88
C ASP A 106 -22.37 13.66 -3.43
N ASP A 107 -22.06 13.80 -2.14
CA ASP A 107 -21.41 14.98 -1.59
C ASP A 107 -19.95 15.08 -2.06
N VAL A 108 -19.23 13.94 -2.09
CA VAL A 108 -17.84 13.87 -2.60
C VAL A 108 -17.78 14.20 -4.09
N PHE A 109 -18.66 13.62 -4.90
CA PHE A 109 -18.71 13.91 -6.34
C PHE A 109 -19.15 15.35 -6.62
N GLU A 110 -20.07 15.92 -5.83
CA GLU A 110 -20.42 17.35 -5.94
C GLU A 110 -19.23 18.25 -5.59
N ALA A 111 -18.46 17.93 -4.54
CA ALA A 111 -17.27 18.68 -4.14
C ALA A 111 -16.16 18.64 -5.20
N LEU A 112 -16.00 17.51 -5.88
CA LEU A 112 -15.04 17.32 -6.96
C LEU A 112 -15.48 17.93 -8.31
N ASP A 113 -16.63 18.61 -8.35
CA ASP A 113 -17.31 19.05 -9.58
C ASP A 113 -17.45 17.90 -10.60
N ALA A 114 -17.58 16.67 -10.10
CA ALA A 114 -17.47 15.46 -10.89
C ALA A 114 -18.76 15.19 -11.69
N SER A 115 -18.59 14.73 -12.92
CA SER A 115 -19.68 14.37 -13.81
C SER A 115 -19.93 12.86 -13.79
N SER A 116 -21.13 12.46 -13.36
CA SER A 116 -21.57 11.06 -13.34
C SER A 116 -21.55 10.43 -14.73
N GLU A 117 -21.12 9.16 -14.81
CA GLU A 117 -21.15 8.32 -16.00
C GLU A 117 -21.97 7.04 -15.80
N ASP A 118 -21.95 6.14 -16.79
CA ASP A 118 -22.46 4.79 -16.63
C ASP A 118 -21.59 4.07 -15.57
N GLY A 119 -22.19 3.70 -14.44
CA GLY A 119 -21.55 2.96 -13.36
C GLY A 119 -21.16 1.53 -13.74
N HIS A 120 -20.53 0.82 -12.79
CA HIS A 120 -20.10 -0.57 -12.93
C HIS A 120 -20.48 -1.37 -11.69
N GLU A 121 -21.19 -2.48 -11.88
CA GLU A 121 -21.82 -3.25 -10.80
C GLU A 121 -22.66 -2.37 -9.84
N GLU A 122 -22.25 -2.26 -8.57
CA GLU A 122 -22.88 -1.42 -7.55
C GLU A 122 -22.20 -0.07 -7.33
N PHE A 123 -21.12 0.20 -8.07
CA PHE A 123 -20.37 1.45 -7.99
C PHE A 123 -20.90 2.48 -8.98
N ASP A 124 -21.24 3.66 -8.46
CA ASP A 124 -21.47 4.85 -9.26
C ASP A 124 -20.13 5.45 -9.67
N ILE A 125 -19.95 5.72 -10.97
CA ILE A 125 -18.69 6.24 -11.54
C ILE A 125 -18.84 7.71 -11.91
N ALA A 126 -17.83 8.51 -11.63
CA ALA A 126 -17.75 9.91 -12.00
C ALA A 126 -16.33 10.30 -12.45
N PHE A 127 -16.21 11.43 -13.15
CA PHE A 127 -14.94 12.03 -13.54
C PHE A 127 -14.87 13.46 -13.03
N ASP A 128 -13.71 13.90 -12.57
CA ASP A 128 -13.49 15.32 -12.25
C ASP A 128 -13.73 16.26 -13.45
N GLU A 129 -13.79 17.58 -13.19
CA GLU A 129 -14.04 18.60 -14.22
C GLU A 129 -13.02 18.54 -15.37
N ASP A 130 -11.75 18.28 -15.04
CA ASP A 130 -10.65 18.25 -16.00
C ASP A 130 -10.55 16.93 -16.76
N GLY A 131 -11.27 15.89 -16.32
CA GLY A 131 -11.22 14.53 -16.87
C GLY A 131 -9.85 13.89 -16.68
N GLU A 132 -9.17 14.18 -15.58
CA GLU A 132 -7.88 13.63 -15.19
C GLU A 132 -8.09 12.46 -14.20
N THR A 133 -9.10 12.52 -13.34
CA THR A 133 -9.34 11.48 -12.32
C THR A 133 -10.71 10.83 -12.49
N MET A 134 -10.72 9.50 -12.48
CA MET A 134 -11.95 8.71 -12.41
C MET A 134 -12.18 8.27 -10.97
N PHE A 135 -13.42 8.45 -10.50
CA PHE A 135 -13.87 8.04 -9.18
C PHE A 135 -14.98 7.01 -9.29
N ALA A 136 -15.02 6.07 -8.35
CA ALA A 136 -16.11 5.12 -8.17
C ALA A 136 -16.49 5.02 -6.69
N SER A 137 -17.78 4.91 -6.39
CA SER A 137 -18.21 4.68 -5.00
C SER A 137 -19.49 3.84 -4.92
N ASP A 138 -19.58 3.01 -3.89
CA ASP A 138 -20.79 2.27 -3.47
C ASP A 138 -21.36 2.82 -2.14
N GLY A 139 -20.80 3.93 -1.63
CA GLY A 139 -21.13 4.54 -0.33
C GLY A 139 -20.40 3.94 0.87
N THR A 140 -19.63 2.85 0.70
CA THR A 140 -18.71 2.32 1.71
C THR A 140 -17.27 2.59 1.31
N PHE A 141 -16.96 2.40 0.03
CA PHE A 141 -15.66 2.63 -0.56
C PHE A 141 -15.70 3.82 -1.50
N LEU A 142 -14.62 4.59 -1.52
CA LEU A 142 -14.34 5.57 -2.56
C LEU A 142 -13.03 5.16 -3.25
N VAL A 143 -13.14 4.83 -4.53
CA VAL A 143 -12.02 4.41 -5.36
C VAL A 143 -11.68 5.55 -6.30
N ALA A 144 -10.43 5.99 -6.31
CA ALA A 144 -9.89 6.93 -7.29
C ALA A 144 -8.86 6.24 -8.17
N MET A 145 -8.82 6.67 -9.43
CA MET A 145 -7.74 6.34 -10.35
C MET A 145 -7.11 7.63 -10.87
N PRO A 146 -6.07 8.15 -10.20
CA PRO A 146 -5.29 9.29 -10.67
C PRO A 146 -4.45 8.97 -11.91
N GLY A 147 -4.41 9.89 -12.88
CA GLY A 147 -3.53 9.79 -14.05
C GLY A 147 -3.94 10.74 -15.18
N ILE A 148 -3.27 10.72 -16.33
CA ILE A 148 -3.77 11.45 -17.51
C ILE A 148 -4.84 10.58 -18.18
N ALA A 149 -5.88 10.21 -17.45
CA ALA A 149 -6.95 9.37 -17.97
C ALA A 149 -7.97 10.26 -18.67
N ALA A 150 -7.60 10.75 -19.86
CA ALA A 150 -8.62 10.97 -20.88
C ALA A 150 -9.50 9.70 -20.89
N PRO A 151 -10.83 9.79 -20.99
CA PRO A 151 -11.74 8.64 -20.91
C PRO A 151 -11.41 7.63 -22.01
N ASP A 152 -10.42 6.78 -21.73
CA ASP A 152 -9.90 5.74 -22.58
C ASP A 152 -10.23 4.41 -21.93
N ASP A 153 -10.43 3.43 -22.80
CA ASP A 153 -10.96 2.14 -22.38
C ASP A 153 -10.03 1.47 -21.33
N ALA A 154 -8.73 1.78 -21.31
CA ALA A 154 -7.74 1.14 -20.45
C ALA A 154 -7.83 1.57 -18.98
N SER A 155 -8.00 2.86 -18.69
CA SER A 155 -8.15 3.35 -17.31
C SER A 155 -9.46 2.82 -16.70
N ARG A 156 -10.52 2.82 -17.50
CA ARG A 156 -11.80 2.24 -17.10
C ARG A 156 -11.70 0.73 -16.86
N GLU A 157 -11.08 -0.01 -17.78
CA GLU A 157 -10.85 -1.47 -17.63
C GLU A 157 -10.11 -1.82 -16.35
N LEU A 158 -9.13 -1.00 -15.94
CA LEU A 158 -8.38 -1.22 -14.70
C LEU A 158 -9.22 -0.93 -13.43
N LEU A 159 -10.09 0.09 -13.46
CA LEU A 159 -11.01 0.37 -12.35
C LEU A 159 -12.05 -0.74 -12.23
N GLU A 160 -12.63 -1.15 -13.36
CA GLU A 160 -13.58 -2.27 -13.44
C GLU A 160 -12.93 -3.57 -12.96
N LEU A 161 -11.66 -3.84 -13.31
CA LEU A 161 -10.91 -4.99 -12.82
C LEU A 161 -10.79 -5.02 -11.29
N ALA A 162 -10.48 -3.89 -10.66
CA ALA A 162 -10.38 -3.82 -9.20
C ALA A 162 -11.74 -4.05 -8.52
N ILE A 163 -12.82 -3.46 -9.06
CA ILE A 163 -14.18 -3.68 -8.58
C ILE A 163 -14.61 -5.15 -8.76
N ASP A 164 -14.32 -5.75 -9.92
CA ASP A 164 -14.61 -7.16 -10.21
C ASP A 164 -13.83 -8.10 -9.28
N THR A 165 -12.60 -7.74 -8.93
CA THR A 165 -11.76 -8.49 -7.98
C THR A 165 -12.34 -8.42 -6.57
N TYR A 166 -12.73 -7.23 -6.11
CA TYR A 166 -13.41 -7.03 -4.82
C TYR A 166 -14.73 -7.82 -4.73
N ASN A 167 -15.53 -7.80 -5.79
CA ASN A 167 -16.80 -8.54 -5.86
C ASN A 167 -16.62 -10.06 -6.03
N GLY A 168 -15.38 -10.52 -6.28
CA GLY A 168 -15.05 -11.93 -6.51
C GLY A 168 -15.48 -12.46 -7.88
N ASP A 169 -15.73 -11.57 -8.84
CA ASP A 169 -15.97 -11.88 -10.25
C ASP A 169 -14.66 -12.11 -11.00
N GLU A 170 -13.54 -11.53 -10.53
CA GLU A 170 -12.17 -11.83 -10.96
C GLU A 170 -11.33 -12.44 -9.82
N ALA A 171 -10.28 -13.19 -10.19
CA ALA A 171 -9.42 -13.83 -9.19
C ALA A 171 -8.54 -12.83 -8.45
N ARG A 172 -8.57 -12.89 -7.12
CA ARG A 172 -7.64 -12.14 -6.27
C ARG A 172 -6.25 -12.74 -6.36
N PHE A 173 -5.21 -11.92 -6.25
CA PHE A 173 -3.83 -12.39 -6.37
C PHE A 173 -3.44 -13.36 -5.25
N VAL A 174 -4.02 -13.20 -4.06
CA VAL A 174 -3.89 -14.14 -2.94
C VAL A 174 -4.43 -15.54 -3.26
N ASP A 175 -5.38 -15.64 -4.21
CA ASP A 175 -5.96 -16.91 -4.63
C ASP A 175 -5.15 -17.57 -5.78
N THR A 176 -4.28 -16.83 -6.47
CA THR A 176 -3.49 -17.32 -7.62
C THR A 176 -2.00 -17.52 -7.29
N SER A 177 -1.41 -16.71 -6.40
CA SER A 177 0.00 -16.77 -6.03
C SER A 177 0.21 -17.30 -4.61
N ASP A 178 0.75 -18.52 -4.51
CA ASP A 178 1.12 -19.15 -3.22
C ASP A 178 2.17 -18.30 -2.46
N ASP A 179 3.07 -17.62 -3.18
CA ASP A 179 4.13 -16.81 -2.59
C ASP A 179 3.59 -15.48 -2.03
N PHE A 180 2.64 -14.84 -2.73
CA PHE A 180 1.93 -13.65 -2.23
C PHE A 180 1.01 -14.00 -1.05
N ALA A 181 0.30 -15.12 -1.13
CA ALA A 181 -0.51 -15.61 -0.01
C ALA A 181 0.34 -15.89 1.22
N ARG A 182 1.50 -16.51 1.04
CA ARG A 182 2.42 -16.77 2.14
C ARG A 182 2.89 -15.50 2.81
N ILE A 183 3.32 -14.49 2.05
CA ILE A 183 3.89 -13.28 2.66
C ILE A 183 2.82 -12.46 3.40
N THR A 184 1.60 -12.40 2.86
CA THR A 184 0.48 -11.69 3.49
C THR A 184 -0.03 -12.41 4.74
N ASP A 185 0.10 -13.75 4.83
CA ASP A 185 -0.26 -14.52 6.03
C ASP A 185 0.75 -14.39 7.18
N GLU A 186 2.01 -14.05 6.89
CA GLU A 186 3.09 -14.00 7.88
C GLU A 186 3.24 -12.63 8.55
N ILE A 187 2.61 -11.61 7.98
CA ILE A 187 2.77 -10.21 8.36
C ILE A 187 1.47 -9.71 8.98
N GLU A 188 1.59 -9.15 10.18
CA GLU A 188 0.50 -8.44 10.84
C GLU A 188 0.42 -7.02 10.26
N ALA A 189 -0.78 -6.55 9.94
CA ALA A 189 -0.96 -5.18 9.46
C ALA A 189 -0.49 -4.19 10.55
N GLY A 190 0.19 -3.13 10.13
CA GLY A 190 0.55 -1.99 10.98
C GLY A 190 0.08 -0.67 10.39
N THR A 191 0.54 0.44 10.96
CA THR A 191 0.17 1.80 10.53
C THR A 191 0.47 2.01 9.05
N HIS A 192 1.64 1.57 8.60
CA HIS A 192 2.02 1.54 7.19
C HIS A 192 2.38 0.11 6.82
N THR A 193 1.75 -0.41 5.77
CA THR A 193 2.01 -1.76 5.28
C THR A 193 2.25 -1.68 3.77
N THR A 194 3.48 -1.99 3.34
CA THR A 194 3.81 -2.13 1.92
C THR A 194 4.01 -3.60 1.59
N ILE A 195 3.41 -4.10 0.51
CA ILE A 195 3.54 -5.49 0.07
C ILE A 195 3.73 -5.49 -1.43
N THR A 196 4.78 -6.15 -1.91
CA THR A 196 5.02 -6.37 -3.33
C THR A 196 4.96 -7.86 -3.62
N GLY A 197 4.18 -8.23 -4.63
CA GLY A 197 4.18 -9.57 -5.18
C GLY A 197 4.46 -9.57 -6.67
N TYR A 198 5.18 -10.57 -7.14
CA TYR A 198 5.67 -10.65 -8.51
C TYR A 198 4.87 -11.68 -9.32
N ALA A 199 4.61 -11.33 -10.59
CA ALA A 199 3.99 -12.24 -11.55
C ALA A 199 4.86 -13.50 -11.78
N GLU A 200 4.24 -14.68 -11.92
CA GLU A 200 5.00 -15.92 -12.18
C GLU A 200 5.87 -15.81 -13.45
N SER A 201 5.32 -15.22 -14.51
CA SER A 201 6.05 -15.00 -15.77
C SER A 201 7.23 -14.04 -15.65
N SER A 202 7.21 -13.09 -14.71
CA SER A 202 8.33 -12.16 -14.51
C SER A 202 9.51 -12.81 -13.80
N LEU A 203 9.26 -13.90 -13.06
CA LEU A 203 10.27 -14.64 -12.30
C LEU A 203 11.00 -15.72 -13.12
N GLU A 204 10.49 -16.12 -14.29
CA GLU A 204 11.05 -17.25 -15.08
C GLU A 204 12.52 -17.05 -15.50
N ASP A 205 12.92 -15.80 -15.74
CA ASP A 205 14.27 -15.43 -16.19
C ASP A 205 15.13 -14.79 -15.07
N GLU A 206 14.55 -14.59 -13.88
CA GLU A 206 15.24 -14.01 -12.74
C GLU A 206 16.17 -15.02 -12.04
N PRO A 207 17.28 -14.58 -11.43
CA PRO A 207 18.14 -15.48 -10.69
C PRO A 207 17.42 -16.04 -9.45
N ASP A 208 17.76 -17.26 -9.04
CA ASP A 208 17.22 -17.91 -7.82
C ASP A 208 17.44 -17.09 -6.52
N SER A 209 18.33 -16.09 -6.56
CA SER A 209 18.58 -15.16 -5.46
C SER A 209 17.59 -13.99 -5.37
N SER A 210 16.73 -13.81 -6.37
CA SER A 210 15.75 -12.73 -6.42
C SER A 210 14.60 -12.98 -5.42
N PRO A 211 14.07 -11.91 -4.81
CA PRO A 211 12.81 -12.00 -4.08
C PRO A 211 11.66 -12.35 -5.05
N VAL A 212 10.69 -13.11 -4.55
CA VAL A 212 9.45 -13.48 -5.24
C VAL A 212 8.22 -12.82 -4.60
N ALA A 213 8.38 -12.34 -3.37
CA ALA A 213 7.50 -11.41 -2.69
C ALA A 213 8.28 -10.72 -1.57
N ASP A 214 7.93 -9.49 -1.26
CA ASP A 214 8.47 -8.74 -0.13
C ASP A 214 7.38 -7.89 0.51
N ALA A 215 7.54 -7.59 1.80
CA ALA A 215 6.65 -6.72 2.50
C ALA A 215 7.31 -6.11 3.72
N SER A 216 6.88 -4.89 4.02
CA SER A 216 7.39 -4.05 5.08
C SER A 216 6.22 -3.48 5.84
N VAL A 217 6.20 -3.67 7.15
CA VAL A 217 5.24 -3.06 8.04
C VAL A 217 5.97 -2.13 8.97
N ALA A 218 5.51 -0.90 9.07
CA ALA A 218 6.03 0.04 10.03
C ALA A 218 4.94 0.56 10.97
N SER A 219 5.35 0.72 12.21
CA SER A 219 4.66 1.50 13.21
C SER A 219 5.53 2.68 13.58
N VAL A 220 4.95 3.88 13.57
CA VAL A 220 5.64 5.12 13.94
C VAL A 220 5.27 5.48 15.38
N ASP A 221 6.27 5.65 16.24
CA ASP A 221 6.09 6.15 17.62
C ASP A 221 6.99 7.38 17.83
N GLY A 222 6.46 8.54 17.43
CA GLY A 222 7.16 9.81 17.51
C GLY A 222 8.36 9.87 16.56
N GLU A 223 9.58 9.97 17.10
CA GLU A 223 10.79 10.15 16.28
C GLU A 223 11.38 8.83 15.75
N GLU A 224 10.83 7.68 16.15
CA GLU A 224 11.32 6.34 15.79
C GLU A 224 10.23 5.56 15.04
N ALA A 225 10.63 4.91 13.94
CA ALA A 225 9.82 3.95 13.21
C ALA A 225 10.38 2.55 13.48
N HIS A 226 9.51 1.65 13.94
CA HIS A 226 9.80 0.23 14.05
C HIS A 226 9.30 -0.47 12.79
N VAL A 227 10.19 -1.16 12.10
CA VAL A 227 9.91 -1.79 10.82
C VAL A 227 10.11 -3.30 10.93
N ASP A 228 9.08 -4.08 10.60
CA ASP A 228 9.16 -5.51 10.33
C ASP A 228 9.20 -5.72 8.82
N LEU A 229 10.36 -6.13 8.31
CA LEU A 229 10.60 -6.45 6.92
C LEU A 229 10.61 -7.97 6.73
N ALA A 230 9.79 -8.46 5.82
CA ALA A 230 9.75 -9.84 5.39
C ALA A 230 10.09 -9.94 3.90
N VAL A 231 11.01 -10.83 3.55
CA VAL A 231 11.41 -11.09 2.16
C VAL A 231 11.37 -12.57 1.88
N LEU A 232 10.56 -12.96 0.88
CA LEU A 232 10.45 -14.33 0.41
C LEU A 232 11.31 -14.49 -0.85
N TYR A 233 12.31 -15.36 -0.79
CA TYR A 233 13.20 -15.65 -1.92
C TYR A 233 12.71 -16.83 -2.76
N ALA A 234 13.16 -16.90 -4.01
CA ALA A 234 12.85 -18.04 -4.88
C ALA A 234 13.40 -19.37 -4.32
N ASP A 235 14.60 -19.34 -3.74
CA ASP A 235 15.29 -20.51 -3.18
C ASP A 235 15.82 -20.25 -1.75
N GLU A 236 15.72 -21.28 -0.90
CA GLU A 236 16.12 -21.26 0.52
C GLU A 236 17.63 -21.02 0.71
N GLU A 237 18.48 -21.36 -0.27
CA GLU A 237 19.92 -21.11 -0.20
C GLU A 237 20.25 -19.61 -0.11
N TYR A 238 19.36 -18.74 -0.60
CA TYR A 238 19.55 -17.30 -0.64
C TYR A 238 18.83 -16.54 0.47
N ALA A 239 18.04 -17.23 1.29
CA ALA A 239 17.40 -16.69 2.48
C ALA A 239 18.45 -16.51 3.60
N ASP A 240 19.04 -15.32 3.68
CA ASP A 240 20.15 -15.01 4.59
C ASP A 240 20.01 -13.60 5.16
N ASN A 241 19.97 -13.49 6.49
CA ASN A 241 19.81 -12.21 7.21
C ASN A 241 21.03 -11.31 7.06
N GLU A 242 22.26 -11.85 7.10
CA GLU A 242 23.46 -11.03 6.96
C GLU A 242 23.51 -10.37 5.57
N ARG A 243 23.00 -11.08 4.55
CA ARG A 243 22.82 -10.53 3.20
C ARG A 243 21.76 -9.44 3.18
N LEU A 244 20.57 -9.70 3.71
CA LEU A 244 19.47 -8.72 3.71
C LEU A 244 19.86 -7.44 4.46
N GLU A 245 20.44 -7.56 5.66
CA GLU A 245 20.97 -6.43 6.42
C GLU A 245 22.00 -5.64 5.61
N SER A 246 22.89 -6.33 4.89
CA SER A 246 23.89 -5.67 4.03
C SER A 246 23.28 -4.95 2.83
N GLU A 247 22.16 -5.45 2.30
CA GLU A 247 21.42 -4.84 1.19
C GLU A 247 20.74 -3.55 1.66
N ILE A 248 20.03 -3.60 2.79
CA ILE A 248 19.39 -2.42 3.40
C ILE A 248 20.43 -1.35 3.76
N HIS A 249 21.57 -1.74 4.36
CA HIS A 249 22.66 -0.82 4.66
C HIS A 249 23.29 -0.18 3.41
N ALA A 250 23.23 -0.83 2.25
CA ALA A 250 23.75 -0.28 1.01
C ALA A 250 22.79 0.71 0.36
N GLU A 251 21.48 0.53 0.56
CA GLU A 251 20.42 1.38 0.02
C GLU A 251 20.20 2.65 0.86
N GLN A 252 20.27 2.53 2.19
CA GLN A 252 20.12 3.67 3.10
C GLN A 252 21.40 4.53 3.13
N SER A 253 21.34 5.65 2.41
CA SER A 253 22.45 6.59 2.27
C SER A 253 22.47 7.65 3.38
N GLY A 254 22.67 7.31 4.65
CA GLY A 254 22.70 8.38 5.66
C GLY A 254 22.93 7.95 7.10
N ASP A 255 22.07 7.07 7.61
CA ASP A 255 21.90 6.90 9.05
C ASP A 255 21.89 5.43 9.51
N GLU A 256 22.10 5.24 10.81
CA GLU A 256 22.37 3.95 11.45
C GLU A 256 21.03 3.37 11.93
N PHE A 257 20.49 2.36 11.24
CA PHE A 257 19.38 1.55 11.77
C PHE A 257 19.92 0.51 12.75
N GLU A 258 19.15 0.19 13.78
CA GLU A 258 19.48 -0.86 14.74
C GLU A 258 18.58 -2.07 14.48
N VAL A 259 19.21 -3.20 14.11
CA VAL A 259 18.52 -4.48 14.00
C VAL A 259 18.14 -4.96 15.40
N GLU A 260 16.85 -5.14 15.63
CA GLU A 260 16.27 -5.57 16.91
C GLU A 260 16.16 -7.10 16.97
N ASP A 261 15.67 -7.71 15.90
CA ASP A 261 15.57 -9.16 15.74
C ASP A 261 15.71 -9.60 14.27
N SER A 262 16.08 -10.85 14.05
CA SER A 262 16.09 -11.43 12.70
C SER A 262 15.88 -12.93 12.72
N ASP A 263 15.08 -13.43 11.77
CA ASP A 263 14.70 -14.84 11.67
C ASP A 263 14.72 -15.35 10.22
N VAL A 264 14.93 -16.65 10.05
CA VAL A 264 14.88 -17.33 8.74
C VAL A 264 14.03 -18.59 8.86
N ASP A 265 12.94 -18.65 8.08
CA ASP A 265 12.09 -19.83 7.93
C ASP A 265 12.00 -20.31 6.47
N GLY A 266 12.90 -21.22 6.12
CA GLY A 266 13.00 -21.78 4.77
C GLY A 266 13.41 -20.71 3.75
N ARG A 267 12.45 -20.28 2.92
CA ARG A 267 12.63 -19.21 1.90
C ARG A 267 12.39 -17.80 2.44
N LEU A 268 11.78 -17.68 3.62
CA LEU A 268 11.39 -16.41 4.21
C LEU A 268 12.48 -15.91 5.14
N VAL A 269 12.87 -14.66 4.96
CA VAL A 269 13.73 -13.90 5.87
C VAL A 269 12.89 -12.81 6.52
N ARG A 270 13.02 -12.65 7.84
CA ARG A 270 12.41 -11.54 8.60
C ARG A 270 13.48 -10.73 9.31
N LEU A 271 13.30 -9.42 9.30
CA LEU A 271 14.19 -8.46 9.95
C LEU A 271 13.35 -7.39 10.63
N GLU A 272 13.47 -7.30 11.94
CA GLU A 272 12.91 -6.21 12.73
C GLU A 272 14.00 -5.19 12.99
N TYR A 273 13.75 -3.93 12.67
CA TYR A 273 14.71 -2.86 12.92
C TYR A 273 14.03 -1.54 13.25
N ALA A 274 14.73 -0.72 14.03
CA ALA A 274 14.33 0.64 14.34
C ALA A 274 15.16 1.64 13.52
N MET A 275 14.50 2.68 13.03
CA MET A 275 15.13 3.81 12.34
C MET A 275 14.44 5.12 12.71
N ALA A 276 15.04 6.26 12.38
CA ALA A 276 14.36 7.53 12.57
C ALA A 276 13.10 7.57 11.69
N ALA A 277 11.97 8.03 12.24
CA ALA A 277 10.72 8.11 11.50
C ALA A 277 10.86 8.98 10.24
N GLU A 278 11.68 10.04 10.30
CA GLU A 278 11.97 10.93 9.16
C GLU A 278 12.75 10.27 8.01
N ASP A 279 13.40 9.13 8.26
CA ASP A 279 14.11 8.36 7.24
C ASP A 279 13.22 7.26 6.64
N TYR A 280 12.09 6.96 7.29
CA TYR A 280 11.06 6.04 6.79
C TYR A 280 10.00 6.79 5.96
N LEU A 281 9.59 7.97 6.44
CA LEU A 281 8.55 8.87 5.92
C LEU A 281 9.04 9.93 4.94
#